data_AF-A0A3N0Z2M3-F1
#
_entry.id   AF-A0A3N0Z2M3-F1
#
_cell.length_a   1.000
_cell.length_b   1.000
_cell.length_c   1.000
_cell.angle_alpha   90.00
_cell.angle_beta   90.00
_cell.angle_gamma   90.00
#
_symmetry.space_group_name_H-M   'P 1'
#
loop_
_entity.id
_entity.type
_entity.pdbx_description
1 polymer ?
#
loop_
_entity_poly.entity_id
_entity_poly.type
_entity_poly.pdbx_seq_one_letter_code
_entity_poly.pdbx_strand_id
1 'polypeptide(L)'
;MADLFNTSLLAHEEGDSELCKSIKTCIVDYLNAKYADATTSDLLDMASLVDLRFTDKYIQSEKINAMKNQAVLEAESLLADQRSCQPDPAVPTVPIPTDQEAVMPPTAKKKKKSLAIFFTKSTATTTFKLLSVS
;
A
#
# COMPACT_ATOMS: atom_id res chain seq x y z
N MET A 1 17.14 6.67 2.74
CA MET A 1 17.23 5.73 3.89
C MET A 1 18.52 5.85 4.70
N ALA A 2 19.71 6.03 4.09
CA ALA A 2 20.98 6.15 4.82
C ALA A 2 20.94 7.26 5.91
N ASP A 3 20.31 8.40 5.59
CA ASP A 3 20.17 9.51 6.54
C ASP A 3 19.38 9.16 7.81
N LEU A 4 18.46 8.20 7.76
CA LEU A 4 17.71 7.74 8.94
C LEU A 4 18.64 7.15 10.00
N PHE A 5 19.61 6.33 9.56
CA PHE A 5 20.57 5.71 10.46
C PHE A 5 21.45 6.78 11.11
N ASN A 6 21.92 7.74 10.31
CA ASN A 6 22.79 8.81 10.77
C ASN A 6 22.11 9.78 11.74
N THR A 7 20.84 10.10 11.51
CA THR A 7 20.14 11.21 12.22
C THR A 7 19.20 10.75 13.32
N SER A 8 18.73 9.50 13.29
CA SER A 8 17.72 9.02 14.23
C SER A 8 18.11 7.70 14.89
N LEU A 9 18.35 6.63 14.12
CA LEU A 9 18.47 5.29 14.70
C LEU A 9 19.81 5.03 15.40
N LEU A 10 20.91 5.55 14.83
CA LEU A 10 22.28 5.37 15.34
C LEU A 10 22.91 6.70 15.77
N ALA A 11 22.10 7.74 15.93
CA ALA A 11 22.55 9.00 16.50
C ALA A 11 23.07 8.77 17.93
N HIS A 12 24.13 9.50 18.29
CA HIS A 12 24.63 9.48 19.67
C HIS A 12 23.64 10.21 20.58
N GLU A 13 23.32 9.59 21.70
CA GLU A 13 22.47 10.16 22.74
C GLU A 13 23.31 10.55 23.96
N GLU A 14 22.86 11.56 24.71
CA GLU A 14 23.56 12.09 25.91
C GLU A 14 23.86 11.01 26.96
N GLY A 15 23.08 9.92 26.98
CA GLY A 15 23.25 8.78 27.88
C GLY A 15 24.16 7.66 27.36
N ASP A 16 24.69 7.76 26.14
CA ASP A 16 25.49 6.70 25.55
C ASP A 16 26.86 6.59 26.24
N SER A 17 27.24 5.36 26.59
CA SER A 17 28.61 5.05 26.99
C SER A 17 29.58 5.20 25.81
N GLU A 18 30.87 5.39 26.10
CA GLU A 18 31.88 5.50 25.04
C GLU A 18 31.95 4.25 24.15
N LEU A 19 31.71 3.06 24.73
CA LEU A 19 31.60 1.83 23.97
C LEU A 19 30.38 1.86 23.03
N CYS A 20 29.22 2.34 23.50
CA CYS A 20 28.02 2.46 22.68
C CYS A 20 28.25 3.41 21.49
N LYS A 21 28.84 4.59 21.74
CA LYS A 21 29.18 5.55 20.68
C LYS A 21 30.12 4.94 19.66
N SER A 22 31.18 4.26 20.12
CA SER A 22 32.14 3.59 19.24
C SER A 22 31.47 2.53 18.36
N ILE A 23 30.57 1.71 18.91
CA ILE A 23 29.81 0.71 18.14
C ILE A 23 28.89 1.39 17.13
N LYS A 24 28.10 2.40 17.55
CA LYS A 24 27.20 3.16 16.67
C LYS A 24 27.96 3.78 15.49
N THR A 25 29.09 4.44 15.77
CA THR A 25 29.97 5.03 14.75
C THR A 25 30.50 3.97 13.79
N CYS A 26 30.98 2.83 14.29
CA CYS A 26 31.51 1.77 13.44
C CYS A 26 30.45 1.20 12.49
N ILE A 27 29.20 1.06 12.95
CA ILE A 27 28.08 0.63 12.10
C ILE A 27 27.77 1.71 11.04
N VAL A 28 27.66 2.97 11.45
CA VAL A 28 27.39 4.10 10.55
C VAL A 28 28.45 4.22 9.47
N ASP A 29 29.73 4.14 9.83
CA ASP A 29 30.85 4.22 8.91
C ASP A 29 30.81 3.08 7.89
N TYR A 30 30.50 1.86 8.32
CA TYR A 30 30.34 0.72 7.42
C TYR A 30 29.18 0.93 6.45
N LEU A 31 28.02 1.36 6.94
CA LEU A 31 26.84 1.57 6.10
C LEU A 31 27.08 2.68 5.08
N ASN A 32 27.68 3.79 5.49
CA ASN A 32 28.02 4.89 4.58
C ASN A 32 29.08 4.45 3.56
N ALA A 33 30.08 3.66 3.96
CA ALA A 33 31.07 3.14 3.02
C ALA A 33 30.49 2.17 1.97
N LYS A 34 29.37 1.48 2.28
CA LYS A 34 28.75 0.48 1.39
C LYS A 34 27.55 0.99 0.61
N TYR A 35 26.83 1.98 1.12
CA TYR A 35 25.50 2.36 0.62
C TYR A 35 25.30 3.89 0.50
N ALA A 36 26.36 4.70 0.57
CA ALA A 36 26.25 6.15 0.40
C ALA A 36 25.99 6.59 -1.06
N ASP A 37 25.97 5.67 -2.02
CA ASP A 37 25.67 6.02 -3.40
C ASP A 37 24.19 6.40 -3.57
N ALA A 38 23.95 7.41 -4.41
CA ALA A 38 22.61 7.96 -4.63
C ALA A 38 21.65 6.90 -5.20
N THR A 39 22.14 6.02 -6.07
CA THR A 39 21.35 4.96 -6.71
C THR A 39 20.77 3.98 -5.68
N THR A 40 21.59 3.52 -4.73
CA THR A 40 21.12 2.62 -3.67
C THR A 40 20.15 3.34 -2.72
N SER A 41 20.40 4.61 -2.40
CA SER A 41 19.50 5.40 -1.55
C SER A 41 18.11 5.54 -2.18
N ASP A 42 18.03 5.91 -3.46
CA ASP A 42 16.76 6.06 -4.17
C ASP A 42 16.04 4.71 -4.35
N LEU A 43 16.77 3.63 -4.62
CA LEU A 43 16.19 2.28 -4.69
C LEU A 43 15.56 1.87 -3.35
N LEU A 44 16.24 2.11 -2.24
CA LEU A 44 15.73 1.78 -0.90
C LEU A 44 14.53 2.64 -0.53
N ASP A 45 14.55 3.92 -0.89
CA ASP A 45 13.43 4.83 -0.70
C ASP A 45 12.20 4.32 -1.48
N MET A 46 12.35 3.97 -2.76
CA MET A 46 11.26 3.42 -3.58
C MET A 46 10.77 2.06 -3.08
N ALA A 47 11.68 1.15 -2.74
CA ALA A 47 11.34 -0.16 -2.18
C ALA A 47 10.55 -0.04 -0.86
N SER A 48 10.91 0.95 -0.02
CA SER A 48 10.19 1.23 1.23
C SER A 48 8.78 1.75 0.96
N LEU A 49 8.63 2.64 -0.05
CA LEU A 49 7.35 3.22 -0.39
C LEU A 49 6.31 2.18 -0.83
N VAL A 50 6.74 1.19 -1.63
CA VAL A 50 5.85 0.15 -2.17
C VAL A 50 5.57 -0.98 -1.18
N ASP A 51 6.43 -1.18 -0.18
CA ASP A 51 6.21 -2.18 0.87
C ASP A 51 5.35 -1.58 2.00
N LEU A 52 4.13 -2.08 2.15
CA LEU A 52 3.14 -1.63 3.15
C LEU A 52 3.62 -1.70 4.61
N ARG A 53 4.69 -2.44 4.91
CA ARG A 53 5.25 -2.50 6.27
C ARG A 53 6.11 -1.29 6.59
N PHE A 54 6.71 -0.70 5.55
CA PHE A 54 7.65 0.42 5.67
C PHE A 54 6.98 1.74 5.27
N THR A 55 6.13 1.72 4.25
CA THR A 55 5.40 2.88 3.69
C THR A 55 6.32 4.10 3.56
N ASP A 56 5.91 5.24 4.08
CA ASP A 56 6.64 6.49 4.15
C ASP A 56 7.39 6.70 5.46
N LYS A 57 7.40 5.74 6.39
CA LYS A 57 7.99 5.91 7.73
C LYS A 57 9.49 6.16 7.73
N TYR A 58 10.18 5.71 6.69
CA TYR A 58 11.65 5.70 6.60
C TYR A 58 12.18 6.54 5.44
N ILE A 59 11.29 7.27 4.77
CA ILE A 59 11.59 8.18 3.68
C ILE A 59 11.61 9.59 4.27
N GLN A 60 12.56 10.43 3.83
CA GLN A 60 12.60 11.81 4.29
C GLN A 60 11.34 12.57 3.86
N SER A 61 10.76 13.34 4.79
CA SER A 61 9.48 14.02 4.63
C SER A 61 9.39 14.84 3.34
N GLU A 62 10.48 15.49 2.97
CA GLU A 62 10.64 16.33 1.80
C GLU A 62 10.57 15.52 0.49
N LYS A 63 10.99 14.26 0.50
CA LYS A 63 11.04 13.37 -0.67
C LYS A 63 9.77 12.55 -0.87
N ILE A 64 8.93 12.35 0.16
CA ILE A 64 7.76 11.45 0.10
C ILE A 64 6.84 11.78 -1.08
N ASN A 65 6.47 13.05 -1.27
CA ASN A 65 5.54 13.46 -2.31
C ASN A 65 6.11 13.26 -3.72
N ALA A 66 7.40 13.61 -3.90
CA ALA A 66 8.08 13.43 -5.17
C ALA A 66 8.11 11.94 -5.56
N MET A 67 8.44 11.06 -4.60
CA MET A 67 8.47 9.63 -4.87
C MET A 67 7.09 9.00 -5.08
N LYS A 68 6.06 9.44 -4.34
CA LYS A 68 4.68 9.00 -4.58
C LYS A 68 4.26 9.33 -6.01
N ASN A 69 4.55 10.55 -6.48
CA ASN A 69 4.26 10.94 -7.86
C ASN A 69 5.04 10.09 -8.87
N GLN A 70 6.34 9.86 -8.62
CA GLN A 70 7.16 9.01 -9.48
C GLN A 70 6.61 7.57 -9.57
N ALA A 71 6.27 6.96 -8.43
CA ALA A 71 5.70 5.61 -8.37
C ALA A 71 4.38 5.51 -9.16
N VAL A 72 3.53 6.53 -9.08
CA VAL A 72 2.28 6.59 -9.86
C VAL A 72 2.58 6.66 -11.36
N LEU A 73 3.49 7.55 -11.78
CA LEU A 73 3.88 7.68 -13.20
C LEU A 73 4.47 6.38 -13.76
N GLU A 74 5.32 5.71 -12.99
CA GLU A 74 5.89 4.41 -13.38
C GLU A 74 4.80 3.34 -13.50
N ALA A 75 3.86 3.27 -12.55
CA ALA A 75 2.74 2.34 -12.60
C ALA A 75 1.81 2.62 -13.81
N GLU A 76 1.52 3.89 -14.10
CA GLU A 76 0.75 4.29 -15.27
C GLU A 76 1.45 3.92 -16.58
N SER A 77 2.76 4.13 -16.67
CA SER A 77 3.57 3.71 -17.82
C SER A 77 3.49 2.19 -18.04
N LEU A 78 3.63 1.39 -16.97
CA LEU A 78 3.52 -0.07 -17.05
C LEU A 78 2.13 -0.55 -17.48
N LEU A 79 1.07 0.19 -17.13
CA LEU A 79 -0.30 -0.10 -17.56
C LEU A 79 -0.53 0.30 -19.04
N ALA A 80 0.08 1.39 -19.49
CA ALA A 80 0.02 1.82 -20.89
C ALA A 80 0.71 0.82 -21.83
N ASP A 81 1.89 0.33 -21.46
CA ASP A 81 2.62 -0.68 -22.22
C ASP A 81 1.84 -2.00 -22.31
N GLN A 82 1.20 -2.43 -21.21
CA GLN A 82 0.35 -3.63 -21.21
C GLN A 82 -0.89 -3.51 -22.11
N ARG A 83 -1.47 -2.30 -22.24
CA ARG A 83 -2.57 -2.07 -23.18
C ARG A 83 -2.14 -2.17 -24.64
N SER A 84 -0.89 -1.85 -24.95
CA SER A 84 -0.35 -1.97 -26.32
C SER A 84 -0.17 -3.42 -26.78
N CYS A 85 -0.07 -4.37 -25.83
CA CYS A 85 0.10 -5.81 -26.10
C CYS A 85 -1.18 -6.64 -25.91
N GLN A 86 -2.34 -6.03 -25.65
CA GLN A 86 -3.60 -6.78 -25.60
C GLN A 86 -4.00 -7.22 -27.02
N PRO A 87 -4.27 -8.51 -27.27
CA PRO A 87 -4.90 -8.92 -28.51
C PRO A 87 -6.31 -8.32 -28.58
N ASP A 88 -6.65 -7.80 -29.76
CA ASP A 88 -7.94 -7.21 -30.10
C ASP A 88 -9.12 -8.09 -29.60
N PRO A 89 -10.14 -7.54 -28.91
CA PRO A 89 -11.39 -8.25 -28.68
C PRO A 89 -12.25 -8.16 -29.95
N ALA A 90 -11.74 -8.71 -31.06
CA ALA A 90 -12.43 -8.72 -32.33
C ALA A 90 -12.23 -10.07 -33.04
N VAL A 91 -12.85 -11.11 -32.49
CA VAL A 91 -13.26 -12.25 -33.31
C VAL A 91 -14.77 -12.48 -33.07
N PRO A 92 -15.63 -11.97 -33.96
CA PRO A 92 -16.99 -12.47 -34.13
C PRO A 92 -16.95 -13.79 -34.92
N THR A 93 -17.98 -14.62 -34.75
CA THR A 93 -18.37 -15.82 -35.57
C THR A 93 -17.90 -17.15 -34.94
N VAL A 94 -18.73 -18.15 -34.60
CA VAL A 94 -19.95 -18.69 -35.26
C VAL A 94 -20.90 -19.31 -34.20
N PRO A 95 -22.24 -19.21 -34.31
CA PRO A 95 -23.19 -20.04 -33.58
C PRO A 95 -23.27 -21.45 -34.22
N ILE A 96 -22.93 -22.48 -33.46
CA ILE A 96 -23.12 -23.89 -33.87
C ILE A 96 -24.52 -24.36 -33.43
N PRO A 97 -25.25 -25.15 -34.25
CA PRO A 97 -26.70 -25.30 -34.16
C PRO A 97 -27.15 -26.34 -33.11
N THR A 98 -28.34 -26.04 -32.57
CA THR A 98 -29.44 -26.89 -32.08
C THR A 98 -29.18 -28.40 -31.91
N ASP A 99 -29.34 -28.89 -30.66
CA ASP A 99 -30.25 -30.02 -30.41
C ASP A 99 -30.76 -30.06 -28.95
N GLN A 100 -32.10 -30.05 -28.84
CA GLN A 100 -32.95 -30.74 -27.87
C GLN A 100 -33.17 -30.19 -26.44
N GLU A 101 -34.32 -29.53 -26.33
CA GLU A 101 -35.33 -29.49 -25.25
C GLU A 101 -35.14 -30.37 -23.99
N ALA A 102 -35.01 -29.72 -22.82
CA ALA A 102 -35.52 -30.21 -21.54
C ALA A 102 -35.65 -29.08 -20.49
N VAL A 103 -36.87 -28.55 -20.37
CA VAL A 103 -37.57 -28.08 -19.17
C VAL A 103 -36.73 -27.52 -17.99
N MET A 104 -36.83 -26.20 -17.80
CA MET A 104 -36.47 -25.50 -16.54
C MET A 104 -37.22 -26.06 -15.32
N PRO A 105 -36.62 -25.93 -14.11
CA PRO A 105 -37.32 -25.37 -12.97
C PRO A 105 -36.67 -24.05 -12.50
N PRO A 106 -37.43 -23.20 -11.78
CA PRO A 106 -37.12 -21.77 -11.60
C PRO A 106 -35.87 -21.52 -10.77
N THR A 107 -35.05 -20.57 -11.24
CA THR A 107 -33.89 -20.05 -10.54
C THR A 107 -34.28 -19.46 -9.19
N ALA A 108 -33.96 -20.16 -8.08
CA ALA A 108 -33.94 -19.53 -6.77
C ALA A 108 -32.89 -18.41 -6.80
N LYS A 109 -33.34 -17.15 -6.79
CA LYS A 109 -32.46 -15.97 -6.75
C LYS A 109 -31.66 -16.01 -5.45
N LYS A 110 -30.44 -16.56 -5.50
CA LYS A 110 -29.48 -16.45 -4.41
C LYS A 110 -29.23 -14.96 -4.19
N LYS A 111 -29.71 -14.40 -3.07
CA LYS A 111 -29.39 -13.02 -2.69
C LYS A 111 -27.86 -12.93 -2.55
N LYS A 112 -27.24 -12.14 -3.42
CA LYS A 112 -25.82 -11.78 -3.32
C LYS A 112 -25.66 -10.91 -2.08
N LYS A 113 -25.22 -11.52 -0.98
CA LYS A 113 -24.85 -10.81 0.25
C LYS A 113 -23.50 -10.13 -0.02
N SER A 114 -23.55 -8.81 -0.17
CA SER A 114 -22.36 -7.97 -0.32
C SER A 114 -21.70 -7.77 1.04
N LEU A 115 -20.37 -7.68 1.05
CA LEU A 115 -19.58 -7.34 2.25
C LEU A 115 -20.04 -6.03 2.90
N ALA A 116 -20.70 -5.15 2.12
CA ALA A 116 -21.29 -3.90 2.60
C ALA A 116 -22.24 -4.06 3.80
N ILE A 117 -22.86 -5.24 3.99
CA ILE A 117 -23.80 -5.51 5.09
C ILE A 117 -23.11 -5.44 6.47
N PHE A 118 -21.80 -5.67 6.56
CA PHE A 118 -21.08 -5.59 7.84
C PHE A 118 -20.82 -4.15 8.32
N PHE A 119 -20.97 -3.15 7.44
CA PHE A 119 -20.65 -1.75 7.76
C PHE A 119 -21.86 -0.92 8.19
N THR A 120 -23.09 -1.47 8.15
CA THR A 120 -24.27 -0.72 8.60
C THR A 120 -24.34 -0.71 10.13
N LYS A 121 -23.96 0.42 10.74
CA LYS A 121 -24.12 0.70 12.17
C LYS A 121 -25.59 0.97 12.50
N SER A 122 -26.16 0.21 13.45
CA SER A 122 -27.45 0.56 14.07
C SER A 122 -27.32 1.86 14.86
N THR A 123 -28.01 2.91 14.43
CA THR A 123 -28.24 4.10 15.26
C THR A 123 -29.32 3.78 16.28
N ALA A 124 -28.92 3.34 17.47
CA ALA A 124 -29.80 3.33 18.63
C ALA A 124 -30.03 4.77 19.09
N THR A 125 -31.23 5.30 18.83
CA THR A 125 -31.70 6.56 19.39
C THR A 125 -31.91 6.39 20.89
N THR A 126 -30.99 6.91 21.70
CA THR A 126 -31.16 7.01 23.16
C THR A 126 -32.01 8.24 23.48
N THR A 127 -33.28 8.02 23.78
CA THR A 127 -34.18 9.03 24.35
C THR A 127 -33.86 9.21 25.84
N PHE A 128 -33.23 10.33 26.21
CA PHE A 128 -33.13 10.76 27.61
C PHE A 128 -34.46 11.39 28.05
N LYS A 129 -35.10 10.80 29.06
CA LYS A 129 -36.29 11.37 29.70
C LYS A 129 -35.84 12.25 30.87
N LEU A 130 -36.08 13.56 30.76
CA LEU A 130 -35.95 14.51 31.87
C LEU A 130 -36.95 14.14 32.97
N LEU A 131 -36.47 13.88 34.19
CA LEU A 131 -37.32 13.84 35.38
C LEU A 131 -37.30 15.23 36.03
N SER A 132 -38.46 15.89 35.96
CA SER A 132 -38.80 17.09 36.73
C SER A 132 -38.98 16.68 38.19
N VAL A 133 -38.30 17.35 39.11
CA VAL A 133 -38.58 17.27 40.56
C VAL A 133 -39.34 18.54 40.92
N SER A 134 -40.56 18.36 41.42
CA SER A 134 -41.39 19.38 42.06
C SER A 134 -41.05 19.49 43.53
#